data_AF-X1RSW0-F1
#
_entry.id   AF-X1RSW0-F1
#
_cell.length_a   1.000
_cell.length_b   1.000
_cell.length_c   1.000
_cell.angle_alpha   90.00
_cell.angle_beta   90.00
_cell.angle_gamma   90.00
#
_symmetry.space_group_name_H-M   'P 1'
#
loop_
_entity.id
_entity.type
_entity.pdbx_description
1 polymer ?
#
loop_
_entity_poly.entity_id
_entity_poly.type
_entity_poly.pdbx_seq_one_letter_code
_entity_poly.pdbx_strand_id
1 'polypeptide(L)'
;MNSDVNYSKKYTYIFVFFYLCEGFSQGIPFLFFPQYLAHTLGGSYDIAIWLVILSIGSLPWTIKMIVGVFNDRWGSKKYGQRFPWILSFGVFGGVWWIAMAFYLPVNEIYLWLTIYYFMTQLGMAFADTALDGLILDVTPKEKY
;
A
#
# COMPACT_ATOMS: atom_id res chain seq x y z
N MET A 1 24.20 7.87 -25.56
CA MET A 1 22.90 8.43 -25.98
C MET A 1 22.21 8.87 -24.70
N ASN A 2 22.59 10.04 -24.18
CA ASN A 2 21.97 10.64 -23.00
C ASN A 2 20.59 11.13 -23.44
N SER A 3 19.55 10.35 -23.17
CA SER A 3 18.20 10.87 -23.22
C SER A 3 18.05 11.75 -21.98
N ASP A 4 18.02 13.07 -22.18
CA ASP A 4 17.68 14.04 -21.15
C ASP A 4 16.33 13.64 -20.56
N VAL A 5 16.35 13.01 -19.38
CA VAL A 5 15.14 12.65 -18.66
C VAL A 5 14.56 13.98 -18.17
N ASN A 6 13.68 14.55 -18.98
CA ASN A 6 13.07 15.84 -18.71
C ASN A 6 11.97 15.62 -17.67
N TYR A 7 12.32 15.82 -16.40
CA TYR A 7 11.41 15.65 -15.27
C TYR A 7 10.18 16.55 -15.42
N SER A 8 9.02 15.92 -15.60
CA SER A 8 7.75 16.62 -15.70
C SER A 8 7.14 16.82 -14.32
N LYS A 9 6.64 18.03 -14.04
CA LYS A 9 5.87 18.35 -12.81
C LYS A 9 4.69 17.39 -12.56
N LYS A 10 4.18 16.73 -13.61
CA LYS A 10 3.12 15.72 -13.52
C LYS A 10 3.50 14.56 -12.61
N TYR A 11 4.76 14.10 -12.65
CA TYR A 11 5.22 13.01 -11.80
C TYR A 11 5.21 13.39 -10.33
N THR A 12 5.57 14.64 -10.01
CA THR A 12 5.50 15.17 -8.64
C THR A 12 4.09 15.04 -8.07
N TYR A 13 3.07 15.43 -8.84
CA TYR A 13 1.68 15.34 -8.38
C TYR A 13 1.23 13.89 -8.16
N ILE A 14 1.67 12.96 -9.02
CA ILE A 14 1.37 11.54 -8.87
C ILE A 14 2.02 10.98 -7.59
N PHE A 15 3.30 11.28 -7.34
CA PHE A 15 4.01 10.82 -6.14
C PHE A 15 3.38 11.39 -4.87
N VAL A 16 3.12 12.69 -4.84
CA VAL A 16 2.47 13.34 -3.69
C VAL A 16 1.11 12.72 -3.41
N PHE A 17 0.29 12.52 -4.44
CA PHE A 17 -1.02 11.90 -4.28
C PHE A 17 -0.92 10.45 -3.78
N PHE A 18 0.01 9.67 -4.31
CA PHE A 18 0.21 8.29 -3.89
C PHE A 18 0.65 8.20 -2.43
N TYR A 19 1.69 8.94 -2.02
CA TYR A 19 2.17 8.94 -0.64
C TYR A 19 1.14 9.50 0.35
N LEU A 20 0.29 10.44 -0.10
CA LEU A 20 -0.86 10.88 0.70
C LEU A 20 -1.83 9.72 0.95
N CYS A 21 -2.24 9.01 -0.10
CA CYS A 21 -3.12 7.85 0.00
C CYS A 21 -2.50 6.73 0.86
N GLU A 22 -1.19 6.51 0.75
CA GLU A 22 -0.47 5.55 1.59
C GLU A 22 -0.51 5.94 3.07
N GLY A 23 -0.23 7.22 3.38
CA GLY A 23 -0.32 7.74 4.73
C GLY A 23 -1.71 7.55 5.35
N PHE A 24 -2.77 7.78 4.56
CA PHE A 24 -4.14 7.47 4.99
C PHE A 24 -4.37 5.96 5.18
N SER A 25 -3.88 5.15 4.24
CA SER A 25 -4.04 3.70 4.27
C SER A 25 -3.41 3.06 5.52
N GLN A 26 -2.27 3.58 5.97
CA GLN A 26 -1.59 3.08 7.18
C GLN A 26 -2.06 3.78 8.46
N GLY A 27 -2.24 5.10 8.40
CA GLY A 27 -2.50 5.92 9.57
C GLY A 27 -3.90 5.71 10.16
N ILE A 28 -4.93 5.56 9.32
CA ILE A 28 -6.31 5.39 9.82
C ILE A 28 -6.45 4.07 10.59
N PRO A 29 -6.05 2.88 10.07
CA PRO A 29 -6.15 1.64 10.82
C PRO A 29 -5.39 1.70 12.14
N PHE A 30 -4.20 2.32 12.15
CA PHE A 30 -3.40 2.45 13.35
C PHE A 30 -4.09 3.32 14.43
N LEU A 31 -4.72 4.43 14.04
CA LEU A 31 -5.31 5.39 14.96
C LEU A 31 -6.75 5.09 15.37
N PHE A 32 -7.55 4.45 14.53
CA PHE A 32 -9.01 4.30 14.75
C PHE A 32 -9.45 2.89 15.10
N PHE A 33 -8.78 1.85 14.58
CA PHE A 33 -9.27 0.48 14.77
C PHE A 33 -9.21 -0.02 16.22
N PRO A 34 -8.21 0.34 17.06
CA PRO A 34 -8.22 -0.06 18.47
C PRO A 34 -9.45 0.45 19.23
N GLN A 35 -9.80 1.72 19.03
CA GLN A 35 -10.95 2.37 19.65
C GLN A 35 -12.26 1.80 19.11
N TYR A 36 -12.30 1.50 17.81
CA TYR A 36 -13.45 0.85 17.18
C TYR A 36 -13.67 -0.58 17.70
N LEU A 37 -12.59 -1.37 17.86
CA LEU A 37 -12.61 -2.69 18.48
C LEU A 37 -13.11 -2.61 19.92
N ALA A 38 -12.59 -1.67 20.71
CA ALA A 38 -13.03 -1.45 22.09
C ALA A 38 -14.53 -1.15 22.15
N HIS A 39 -15.04 -0.28 21.27
CA HIS A 39 -16.46 0.05 21.22
C HIS A 39 -17.32 -1.15 20.79
N THR A 40 -16.89 -1.89 19.78
CA THR A 40 -17.66 -3.00 19.20
C THR A 40 -17.69 -4.24 20.12
N LEU A 41 -16.63 -4.46 20.91
CA LEU A 41 -16.49 -5.61 21.80
C LEU A 41 -16.92 -5.33 23.26
N GLY A 42 -17.63 -4.23 23.51
CA GLY A 42 -18.21 -3.96 24.84
C GLY A 42 -17.28 -3.30 25.85
N GLY A 43 -16.29 -2.54 25.38
CA GLY A 43 -15.42 -1.68 26.21
C GLY A 43 -14.00 -2.19 26.40
N SER A 44 -13.68 -3.41 25.95
CA SER A 44 -12.32 -3.96 26.01
C SER A 44 -12.01 -4.76 24.75
N TYR A 45 -10.76 -4.66 24.28
CA TYR A 45 -10.22 -5.51 23.21
C TYR A 45 -8.91 -6.14 23.68
N ASP A 46 -8.55 -7.26 23.07
CA ASP A 46 -7.28 -7.91 23.37
C ASP A 46 -6.15 -7.21 22.60
N ILE A 47 -5.30 -6.50 23.33
CA ILE A 47 -4.16 -5.78 22.75
C ILE A 47 -3.11 -6.74 22.16
N ALA A 48 -2.94 -7.94 22.74
CA ALA A 48 -2.00 -8.92 22.21
C ALA A 48 -2.47 -9.43 20.85
N ILE A 49 -3.76 -9.74 20.69
CA ILE A 49 -4.35 -10.14 19.40
C ILE A 49 -4.21 -8.99 18.39
N TRP A 50 -4.50 -7.75 18.79
CA TRP A 50 -4.34 -6.60 17.90
C TRP A 50 -2.89 -6.42 17.41
N LEU A 51 -1.90 -6.58 18.29
CA LEU A 51 -0.48 -6.51 17.91
C LEU A 51 -0.07 -7.65 16.97
N VAL A 52 -0.66 -8.84 17.13
CA VAL A 52 -0.48 -9.96 16.19
C VAL A 52 -1.06 -9.61 14.82
N ILE A 53 -2.26 -9.03 14.77
CA ILE A 53 -2.91 -8.57 13.53
C ILE A 53 -2.03 -7.54 12.81
N LEU A 54 -1.54 -6.54 13.53
CA LEU A 54 -0.65 -5.52 12.96
C LEU A 54 0.65 -6.14 12.42
N SER A 55 1.23 -7.07 13.17
CA SER A 55 2.46 -7.78 12.76
C SER A 55 2.22 -8.58 11.48
N ILE A 56 1.14 -9.36 11.41
CA ILE A 56 0.80 -10.16 10.22
C ILE A 56 0.52 -9.25 9.02
N GLY A 57 -0.29 -8.21 9.19
CA GLY A 57 -0.60 -7.30 8.10
C GLY A 57 0.58 -6.44 7.64
N SER A 58 1.64 -6.34 8.44
CA SER A 58 2.88 -5.66 8.05
C SER A 58 3.84 -6.54 7.23
N LEU A 59 3.61 -7.86 7.16
CA LEU A 59 4.45 -8.79 6.40
C LEU A 59 4.66 -8.41 4.92
N PRO A 60 3.66 -7.90 4.18
CA PRO A 60 3.86 -7.51 2.79
C PRO A 60 4.96 -6.46 2.61
N TRP A 61 5.18 -5.57 3.59
CA TRP A 61 6.26 -4.58 3.56
C TRP A 61 7.64 -5.22 3.62
N THR A 62 7.79 -6.34 4.32
CA THR A 62 9.05 -7.10 4.33
C THR A 62 9.25 -7.83 3.00
N ILE A 63 8.18 -8.41 2.44
CA ILE A 63 8.23 -9.15 1.18
C ILE A 63 8.42 -8.22 -0.03
N LYS A 64 8.03 -6.94 0.09
CA LYS A 64 8.05 -5.94 -0.99
C LYS A 64 9.40 -5.85 -1.71
N MET A 65 10.51 -6.04 -0.98
CA MET A 65 11.86 -6.05 -1.56
C MET A 65 12.03 -7.10 -2.68
N ILE A 66 11.44 -8.28 -2.52
CA ILE A 66 11.49 -9.35 -3.51
C ILE A 66 10.63 -8.97 -4.73
N VAL A 67 9.46 -8.37 -4.49
CA VAL A 67 8.53 -7.95 -5.55
C VAL A 67 9.12 -6.83 -6.41
N GLY A 68 9.93 -5.94 -5.83
CA GLY A 68 10.67 -4.93 -6.58
C GLY A 68 11.53 -5.51 -7.70
N VAL A 69 12.26 -6.59 -7.40
CA VAL A 69 13.10 -7.29 -8.39
C VAL A 69 12.25 -7.88 -9.54
N PHE A 70 11.04 -8.36 -9.23
CA PHE A 70 10.13 -8.89 -10.25
C PHE A 70 9.49 -7.78 -11.10
N ASN A 71 9.13 -6.67 -10.49
CA ASN A 71 8.58 -5.50 -11.17
C ASN A 71 9.59 -4.87 -12.15
N ASP A 72 10.89 -4.97 -11.87
CA ASP A 72 11.93 -4.51 -12.79
C ASP A 72 12.05 -5.37 -14.07
N ARG A 73 11.62 -6.64 -14.03
CA ARG A 73 11.73 -7.57 -15.17
C ARG A 73 10.51 -7.60 -16.08
N TRP A 74 9.32 -7.37 -15.55
CA TRP A 74 8.07 -7.52 -16.29
C TRP A 74 7.33 -6.19 -16.34
N GLY A 75 6.94 -5.75 -17.54
CA GLY A 75 6.29 -4.46 -17.70
C GLY A 75 5.56 -4.34 -19.04
N SER A 76 4.64 -3.37 -19.13
CA SER A 76 3.88 -3.16 -20.37
C SER A 76 4.68 -2.32 -21.36
N LYS A 77 4.78 -2.78 -22.61
CA LYS A 77 5.36 -2.00 -23.70
C LYS A 77 4.56 -0.73 -24.03
N LYS A 78 3.27 -0.65 -23.64
CA LYS A 78 2.36 0.45 -23.99
C LYS A 78 2.32 1.58 -22.96
N TYR A 79 2.41 1.24 -21.67
CA TYR A 79 2.26 2.21 -20.57
C TYR A 79 3.54 2.40 -19.73
N GLY A 80 4.65 1.82 -20.19
CA GLY A 80 5.90 1.77 -19.43
C GLY A 80 5.95 0.56 -18.50
N GLN A 81 7.14 0.28 -17.99
CA GLN A 81 7.38 -0.94 -17.22
C GLN A 81 6.65 -0.93 -15.87
N ARG A 82 6.62 0.23 -15.19
CA ARG A 82 6.19 0.33 -13.78
C ARG A 82 4.74 0.80 -13.57
N PHE A 83 4.19 1.62 -14.46
CA PHE A 83 2.85 2.20 -14.29
C PHE A 83 1.70 1.17 -14.16
N PRO A 84 1.66 0.07 -14.94
CA PRO A 84 0.61 -0.95 -14.79
C PRO A 84 0.60 -1.60 -13.41
N TRP A 85 1.77 -1.79 -12.79
CA TRP A 85 1.89 -2.39 -11.48
C TRP A 85 1.40 -1.47 -10.38
N ILE A 86 1.77 -0.19 -10.43
CA ILE A 86 1.27 0.84 -9.50
C ILE A 86 -0.26 0.85 -9.53
N LEU A 87 -0.84 0.90 -10.74
CA LEU A 87 -2.29 0.95 -10.89
C LEU A 87 -2.97 -0.34 -10.42
N SER A 88 -2.45 -1.51 -10.80
CA SER A 88 -3.10 -2.79 -10.48
C SER A 88 -3.08 -3.08 -8.98
N PHE A 89 -1.93 -2.90 -8.33
CA PHE A 89 -1.80 -3.11 -6.88
C PHE A 89 -2.46 -1.99 -6.07
N GLY A 90 -2.40 -0.75 -6.54
CA GLY A 90 -3.10 0.37 -5.92
C GLY A 90 -4.62 0.19 -5.95
N VAL A 91 -5.18 -0.23 -7.09
CA VAL A 91 -6.61 -0.57 -7.20
C VAL A 91 -6.95 -1.76 -6.32
N PHE A 92 -6.12 -2.80 -6.28
CA PHE A 92 -6.33 -3.95 -5.39
C PHE A 92 -6.41 -3.52 -3.91
N GLY A 93 -5.45 -2.73 -3.43
CA GLY A 93 -5.45 -2.20 -2.07
C GLY A 93 -6.67 -1.30 -1.80
N GLY A 94 -7.02 -0.45 -2.78
CA GLY A 94 -8.21 0.41 -2.72
C GLY A 94 -9.53 -0.35 -2.65
N VAL A 95 -9.67 -1.45 -3.39
CA VAL A 95 -10.86 -2.32 -3.33
C VAL A 95 -11.02 -2.93 -1.95
N TRP A 96 -9.95 -3.43 -1.34
CA TRP A 96 -10.00 -3.94 0.02
C TRP A 96 -10.36 -2.86 1.03
N TRP A 97 -9.79 -1.66 0.87
CA TRP A 97 -10.15 -0.47 1.66
C TRP A 97 -11.65 -0.17 1.63
N ILE A 98 -12.23 -0.19 0.43
CA ILE A 98 -13.67 0.03 0.22
C ILE A 98 -14.49 -1.14 0.79
N ALA A 99 -14.00 -2.38 0.69
CA ALA A 99 -14.71 -3.57 1.17
C ALA A 99 -15.04 -3.51 2.67
N MET A 100 -14.17 -2.90 3.48
CA MET A 100 -14.42 -2.69 4.91
C MET A 100 -15.66 -1.83 5.19
N ALA A 101 -15.98 -0.89 4.31
CA ALA A 101 -17.18 -0.05 4.46
C ALA A 101 -18.49 -0.83 4.24
N PHE A 102 -18.44 -1.94 3.49
CA PHE A 102 -19.62 -2.72 3.12
C PHE A 102 -19.80 -3.99 3.95
N TYR A 103 -18.73 -4.54 4.51
CA TYR A 103 -18.79 -5.80 5.24
C TYR A 103 -17.85 -5.82 6.45
N LEU A 104 -18.45 -6.07 7.62
CA LEU A 104 -17.73 -6.26 8.87
C LEU A 104 -18.41 -7.36 9.70
N PRO A 105 -17.82 -8.56 9.78
CA PRO A 105 -18.36 -9.64 10.59
C PRO A 105 -17.93 -9.45 12.05
N VAL A 106 -18.82 -8.91 12.89
CA VAL A 106 -18.54 -8.64 14.30
C VAL A 106 -18.14 -9.91 15.07
N ASN A 107 -18.75 -11.06 14.76
CA ASN A 107 -18.45 -12.33 15.43
C ASN A 107 -17.02 -12.84 15.17
N GLU A 108 -16.44 -12.48 14.02
CA GLU A 108 -15.12 -12.94 13.56
C GLU A 108 -14.19 -11.74 13.27
N ILE A 109 -14.36 -10.66 14.04
CA ILE A 109 -13.76 -9.35 13.75
C ILE A 109 -12.24 -9.42 13.67
N TYR A 110 -11.59 -10.19 14.55
CA TYR A 110 -10.12 -10.31 14.55
C TYR A 110 -9.59 -11.02 13.30
N LEU A 111 -10.23 -12.11 12.89
CA LEU A 111 -9.85 -12.83 11.67
C LEU A 111 -10.07 -11.94 10.43
N TRP A 112 -11.21 -11.26 10.38
CA TRP A 112 -11.52 -10.33 9.30
C TRP A 112 -10.52 -9.18 9.22
N LEU A 113 -10.19 -8.54 10.35
CA LEU A 113 -9.19 -7.47 10.39
C LEU A 113 -7.79 -7.96 9.98
N THR A 114 -7.44 -9.21 10.29
CA THR A 114 -6.18 -9.82 9.83
C THR A 114 -6.13 -9.88 8.31
N ILE A 115 -7.17 -10.45 7.68
CA ILE A 115 -7.25 -10.60 6.23
C ILE A 115 -7.31 -9.22 5.57
N TYR A 116 -8.18 -8.35 6.07
CA TYR A 116 -8.34 -6.99 5.57
C TYR A 116 -7.01 -6.23 5.59
N TYR A 117 -6.34 -6.17 6.75
CA TYR A 117 -5.12 -5.39 6.90
C TYR A 117 -3.96 -5.99 6.08
N PHE A 118 -3.87 -7.32 6.02
CA PHE A 118 -2.89 -7.98 5.15
C PHE A 118 -3.10 -7.63 3.67
N MET A 119 -4.34 -7.68 3.19
CA MET A 119 -4.64 -7.45 1.77
C MET A 119 -4.49 -5.99 1.37
N THR A 120 -4.91 -5.04 2.22
CA THR A 120 -4.69 -3.61 1.97
C THR A 120 -3.20 -3.29 1.93
N GLN A 121 -2.43 -3.78 2.91
CA GLN A 121 -0.98 -3.55 2.99
C GLN A 121 -0.22 -4.25 1.86
N LEU A 122 -0.71 -5.38 1.34
CA LEU A 122 -0.15 -6.05 0.17
C LEU A 122 -0.29 -5.18 -1.09
N GLY A 123 -1.48 -4.65 -1.34
CA GLY A 123 -1.71 -3.72 -2.44
C GLY A 123 -0.82 -2.47 -2.33
N MET A 124 -0.77 -1.88 -1.14
CA MET A 124 0.02 -0.66 -0.91
C MET A 124 1.52 -0.89 -1.04
N ALA A 125 2.08 -1.90 -0.36
CA ALA A 125 3.52 -2.16 -0.38
C ALA A 125 4.05 -2.48 -1.78
N PHE A 126 3.27 -3.20 -2.58
CA PHE A 126 3.69 -3.59 -3.92
C PHE A 126 3.55 -2.43 -4.92
N ALA A 127 2.51 -1.60 -4.78
CA ALA A 127 2.36 -0.38 -5.55
C ALA A 127 3.46 0.65 -5.21
N ASP A 128 3.80 0.78 -3.92
CA ASP A 128 4.89 1.63 -3.42
C ASP A 128 6.24 1.25 -4.02
N THR A 129 6.57 -0.04 -4.02
CA THR A 129 7.82 -0.54 -4.62
C THR A 129 7.92 -0.18 -6.12
N ALA A 130 6.80 -0.19 -6.83
CA ALA A 130 6.76 0.22 -8.23
C ALA A 130 6.85 1.73 -8.42
N LEU A 131 6.31 2.51 -7.48
CA LEU A 131 6.41 3.96 -7.44
C LEU A 131 7.85 4.40 -7.16
N ASP A 132 8.53 3.81 -6.18
CA ASP A 132 9.92 4.10 -5.83
C ASP A 132 10.85 3.90 -7.03
N GLY A 133 10.67 2.79 -7.75
CA GLY A 133 11.42 2.56 -8.98
C GLY A 133 11.11 3.57 -10.08
N LEU A 134 9.85 4.04 -10.18
CA LEU A 134 9.47 5.07 -11.14
C LEU A 134 10.10 6.42 -10.79
N ILE A 135 10.22 6.76 -9.50
CA ILE A 135 10.92 7.96 -9.03
C ILE A 135 12.38 7.95 -9.49
N LEU A 136 13.07 6.81 -9.33
CA LEU A 136 14.45 6.65 -9.79
C LEU A 136 14.59 6.80 -11.31
N ASP A 137 13.63 6.27 -12.07
CA ASP A 137 13.64 6.36 -13.53
C ASP A 137 13.41 7.78 -14.05
N VAL A 138 12.59 8.59 -13.38
CA VAL A 138 12.27 9.97 -13.80
C VAL A 138 13.22 11.03 -13.25
N THR A 139 14.08 10.67 -12.29
CA THR A 139 15.03 11.61 -11.68
C THR A 139 16.21 11.83 -12.64
N PRO A 140 16.54 13.09 -13.00
CA PRO A 140 17.70 13.38 -13.85
C PRO A 140 18.99 12.88 -13.18
N LYS A 141 19.83 12.18 -13.95
CA LYS A 141 21.08 11.57 -13.43
C LYS A 141 22.17 12.59 -13.07
N GLU A 142 21.96 13.88 -13.36
CA GLU A 142 22.91 14.98 -13.19
C GLU A 142 22.72 15.78 -11.89
N LYS A 143 22.33 15.13 -10.80
CA LYS A 143 22.39 15.72 -9.44
C LYS A 143 23.41 15.02 -8.54
N TYR A 144 24.61 14.79 -9.08
CA TYR A 144 25.81 14.46 -8.32
C TYR A 144 26.95 15.37 -8.73
#